data_AF-A0A1E3WHR6-F1
#
_entry.id   AF-A0A1E3WHR6-F1
#
_cell.length_a   1.000
_cell.length_b   1.000
_cell.length_c   1.000
_cell.angle_alpha   90.00
_cell.angle_beta   90.00
_cell.angle_gamma   90.00
#
_symmetry.space_group_name_H-M   'P 1'
#
loop_
_entity.id
_entity.type
_entity.pdbx_description
1 polymer ?
#
loop_
_entity_poly.entity_id
_entity_poly.type
_entity_poly.pdbx_seq_one_letter_code
_entity_poly.pdbx_strand_id
1 'polypeptide(L)'
;MKDGNKEIAIEVGLKIETREQVIKRVQLSRATIYRYEDTGKFPPRLKFGDKTGGYLSHEIDYFILACARGDDLKRVVKELSYARKKMIENTLLFQWMRYK
;
A
#
# COMPACT_ATOMS: atom_id res chain seq x y z
N MET A 1 -7.54 -38.00 7.57
CA MET A 1 -6.96 -36.82 8.26
C MET A 1 -5.56 -36.55 7.71
N LYS A 2 -5.47 -35.71 6.67
CA LYS A 2 -4.25 -34.99 6.27
C LYS A 2 -4.73 -33.74 5.53
N ASP A 3 -5.07 -32.71 6.30
CA ASP A 3 -5.29 -31.38 5.73
C ASP A 3 -3.95 -30.90 5.22
N GLY A 4 -3.74 -31.13 3.91
CA GLY A 4 -2.64 -30.57 3.17
C GLY A 4 -2.79 -29.06 3.21
N ASN A 5 -2.03 -28.42 4.09
CA ASN A 5 -1.87 -26.98 4.12
C ASN A 5 -1.21 -26.59 2.79
N LYS A 6 -2.04 -26.34 1.77
CA LYS A 6 -1.60 -25.77 0.49
C LYS A 6 -0.98 -24.44 0.86
N GLU A 7 0.33 -24.32 0.71
CA GLU A 7 0.99 -23.02 0.65
C GLU A 7 0.25 -22.22 -0.42
N ILE A 8 -0.58 -21.27 0.02
CA ILE A 8 -1.21 -20.32 -0.88
C ILE A 8 -0.06 -19.41 -1.30
N ALA A 9 0.59 -19.73 -2.42
CA ALA A 9 1.47 -18.80 -3.08
C ALA A 9 0.60 -17.61 -3.50
N ILE A 10 0.55 -16.59 -2.65
CA ILE A 10 -0.08 -15.33 -2.99
C ILE A 10 0.89 -14.67 -3.97
N GLU A 11 0.66 -14.83 -5.27
CA GLU A 11 1.25 -13.94 -6.27
C GLU A 11 0.74 -12.54 -5.98
N VAL A 12 1.47 -11.78 -5.17
CA VAL A 12 1.21 -10.36 -4.99
C VAL A 12 1.73 -9.67 -6.25
N GLY A 13 0.91 -9.69 -7.30
CA GLY A 13 1.17 -8.91 -8.50
C GLY A 13 1.34 -7.45 -8.09
N LEU A 14 2.57 -6.94 -8.21
CA LEU A 14 2.89 -5.58 -7.81
C LEU A 14 2.26 -4.62 -8.83
N LYS A 15 1.05 -4.18 -8.52
CA LYS A 15 0.30 -3.22 -9.34
C LYS A 15 0.44 -1.83 -8.76
N ILE A 16 1.00 -0.92 -9.54
CA ILE A 16 1.12 0.50 -9.23
C ILE A 16 0.05 1.28 -9.96
N GLU A 17 -0.64 2.15 -9.23
CA GLU A 17 -1.61 3.08 -9.78
C GLU A 17 -1.08 4.51 -9.77
N THR A 18 -1.37 5.27 -10.83
CA THR A 18 -1.13 6.71 -10.85
C THR A 18 -2.12 7.44 -9.95
N ARG A 19 -1.84 8.70 -9.62
CA ARG A 19 -2.75 9.52 -8.83
C ARG A 19 -4.11 9.67 -9.51
N GLU A 20 -4.14 9.84 -10.82
CA GLU A 20 -5.37 10.01 -11.60
C GLU A 20 -6.24 8.75 -11.54
N GLN A 21 -5.62 7.56 -11.56
CA GLN A 21 -6.33 6.29 -11.38
C GLN A 21 -6.92 6.19 -9.97
N VAL A 22 -6.12 6.49 -8.93
CA VAL A 22 -6.58 6.45 -7.54
C VAL A 22 -7.72 7.43 -7.30
N ILE A 23 -7.62 8.69 -7.77
CA ILE A 23 -8.68 9.70 -7.65
C ILE A 23 -10.01 9.18 -8.20
N LYS A 24 -10.00 8.52 -9.36
CA LYS A 24 -11.20 7.95 -9.95
C LYS A 24 -11.81 6.83 -9.10
N ARG A 25 -10.98 6.06 -8.38
CA ARG A 25 -11.43 4.94 -7.55
C ARG A 25 -12.01 5.39 -6.21
N VAL A 26 -11.31 6.27 -5.50
CA VAL A 26 -11.74 6.71 -4.15
C VAL A 26 -12.74 7.85 -4.18
N GLN A 27 -12.97 8.48 -5.35
CA GLN A 27 -13.84 9.63 -5.55
C GLN A 27 -13.55 10.81 -4.59
N LEU A 28 -12.29 10.92 -4.13
CA LEU A 28 -11.83 12.03 -3.31
C LEU A 28 -11.15 13.08 -4.18
N SER A 29 -11.32 14.35 -3.81
CA SER A 29 -10.59 15.44 -4.47
C SER A 29 -9.09 15.31 -4.23
N ARG A 30 -8.29 15.83 -5.16
CA ARG A 30 -6.82 15.85 -5.03
C ARG A 30 -6.35 16.54 -3.74
N ALA A 31 -6.99 17.65 -3.35
CA ALA A 31 -6.67 18.37 -2.12
C ALA A 31 -6.96 17.52 -0.87
N THR A 32 -8.07 16.77 -0.87
CA THR A 32 -8.40 15.85 0.23
C THR A 32 -7.39 14.72 0.35
N ILE A 33 -6.96 14.14 -0.77
CA ILE A 33 -5.93 13.08 -0.78
C ILE A 33 -4.64 13.61 -0.17
N TYR A 34 -4.14 14.78 -0.60
CA TYR A 34 -2.93 15.36 -0.01
C TYR A 34 -3.07 15.57 1.50
N ARG A 35 -4.17 16.20 1.94
CA ARG A 35 -4.42 16.40 3.37
C ARG A 35 -4.46 15.05 4.12
N TYR A 36 -5.01 14.00 3.53
CA TYR A 36 -5.07 12.70 4.17
C TYR A 36 -3.70 12.00 4.16
N GLU A 37 -2.89 12.16 3.13
CA GLU A 37 -1.49 11.72 3.13
C GLU A 37 -0.72 12.41 4.26
N ASP A 38 -0.80 13.74 4.36
CA ASP A 38 -0.10 14.54 5.37
C ASP A 38 -0.54 14.18 6.80
N THR A 39 -1.81 13.82 6.98
CA THR A 39 -2.38 13.43 8.28
C THR A 39 -2.30 11.93 8.56
N GLY A 40 -1.71 11.15 7.66
CA GLY A 40 -1.54 9.69 7.79
C GLY A 40 -2.84 8.89 7.66
N LYS A 41 -3.88 9.48 7.07
CA LYS A 41 -5.19 8.84 6.80
C LYS A 41 -5.30 8.22 5.42
N PHE A 42 -4.30 8.40 4.55
CA PHE A 42 -4.25 7.81 3.22
C PHE A 42 -2.94 7.05 3.00
N PRO A 43 -2.92 5.92 2.27
CA PRO A 43 -1.69 5.20 1.96
C PRO A 43 -0.64 6.11 1.31
N PRO A 44 0.61 6.14 1.82
CA PRO A 44 1.63 7.02 1.28
C PRO A 44 2.07 6.55 -0.11
N ARG A 45 2.22 7.51 -1.03
CA ARG A 45 2.73 7.26 -2.38
C ARG A 45 4.13 6.67 -2.36
N LEU A 46 4.38 5.72 -3.24
CA LEU A 46 5.72 5.30 -3.63
C LEU A 46 6.34 6.40 -4.50
N LYS A 47 7.55 6.84 -4.15
CA LYS A 47 8.33 7.79 -4.94
C LYS A 47 9.27 7.01 -5.86
N PHE A 48 9.23 7.30 -7.15
CA PHE A 48 10.17 6.81 -8.15
C PHE A 48 11.15 7.95 -8.48
N GLY A 49 12.17 8.12 -7.64
CA GLY A 49 13.06 9.28 -7.72
C GLY A 49 12.35 10.60 -7.40
N ASP A 50 12.67 11.65 -8.16
CA ASP A 50 12.38 13.03 -7.75
C ASP A 50 10.99 13.54 -8.15
N LYS A 51 10.37 12.99 -9.22
CA LYS A 51 9.16 13.59 -9.82
C LYS A 51 7.98 12.66 -9.96
N THR A 52 8.20 11.36 -10.16
CA THR A 52 7.12 10.40 -10.43
C THR A 52 6.85 9.53 -9.21
N GLY A 53 5.62 9.07 -9.10
CA GLY A 53 5.20 8.23 -7.99
C GLY A 53 3.82 7.65 -8.22
N GLY A 54 3.50 6.61 -7.48
CA GLY A 54 2.22 5.92 -7.56
C GLY A 54 1.85 5.28 -6.24
N TYR A 55 0.74 4.55 -6.24
CA TYR A 55 0.20 3.88 -5.06
C TYR A 55 0.17 2.38 -5.32
N LEU A 56 0.39 1.58 -4.28
CA LEU A 56 0.17 0.15 -4.39
C LEU A 56 -1.34 -0.09 -4.45
N SER A 57 -1.78 -0.75 -5.52
CA SER A 57 -3.21 -0.95 -5.80
C SER A 57 -3.94 -1.63 -4.63
N HIS A 58 -3.33 -2.66 -4.04
CA HIS A 58 -3.91 -3.39 -2.92
C HIS A 58 -4.09 -2.53 -1.66
N GLU A 59 -3.21 -1.55 -1.40
CA GLU A 59 -3.37 -0.67 -0.25
C GLU A 59 -4.53 0.32 -0.44
N ILE A 60 -4.78 0.72 -1.69
CA ILE A 60 -5.97 1.50 -2.05
C ILE A 60 -7.24 0.67 -1.84
N ASP A 61 -7.21 -0.63 -2.17
CA ASP A 61 -8.33 -1.54 -1.90
C ASP A 61 -8.64 -1.62 -0.40
N TYR A 62 -7.61 -1.86 0.43
CA TYR A 62 -7.77 -1.89 1.89
C TYR A 62 -8.25 -0.56 2.46
N PHE A 63 -7.78 0.57 1.92
CA PHE A 63 -8.26 1.89 2.31
C PHE A 63 -9.75 2.07 2.00
N ILE A 64 -10.22 1.67 0.81
CA ILE A 64 -11.63 1.75 0.42
C ILE A 64 -12.49 0.88 1.36
N LEU A 65 -12.03 -0.35 1.66
CA LEU A 65 -12.72 -1.25 2.59
C LEU A 65 -12.80 -0.66 4.00
N ALA A 66 -11.71 -0.07 4.50
CA ALA A 66 -11.68 0.59 5.80
C ALA A 66 -12.65 1.78 5.86
N CYS A 67 -12.74 2.57 4.79
CA CYS A 67 -13.71 3.66 4.69
C CYS A 67 -15.16 3.13 4.76
N ALA A 68 -15.46 2.05 4.02
CA ALA A 68 -16.79 1.44 4.01
C ALA A 68 -17.19 0.86 5.38
N ARG A 69 -16.22 0.38 6.16
CA ARG A 69 -16.41 -0.18 7.51
C ARG A 69 -16.43 0.88 8.62
N GLY A 70 -16.01 2.11 8.33
CA GLY A 70 -15.84 3.15 9.34
C GLY A 70 -14.65 2.90 10.27
N ASP A 71 -13.63 2.18 9.80
CA ASP A 71 -12.44 1.85 10.58
C ASP A 71 -11.56 3.10 10.84
N ASP A 72 -10.67 3.02 11.84
CA ASP A 72 -9.65 4.04 12.07
C ASP A 72 -8.61 4.01 10.94
N LEU A 73 -8.78 4.94 9.99
CA LEU A 73 -7.92 5.07 8.82
C LEU A 73 -6.45 5.29 9.16
N LYS A 74 -6.13 6.01 10.26
CA LYS A 74 -4.73 6.23 10.64
C LYS A 74 -4.08 4.93 11.06
N ARG A 75 -4.81 4.12 11.84
CA ARG A 75 -4.35 2.79 12.24
C ARG A 75 -4.16 1.88 11.02
N VAL A 76 -5.15 1.81 10.12
CA VAL A 76 -5.08 0.98 8.91
C VAL A 76 -3.86 1.36 8.05
N VAL A 77 -3.66 2.65 7.77
CA VAL A 77 -2.53 3.12 6.97
C VAL A 77 -1.19 2.84 7.63
N LYS A 78 -1.11 2.94 8.97
CA LYS A 78 0.09 2.57 9.73
C LYS A 78 0.44 1.09 9.56
N GLU A 79 -0.55 0.21 9.66
CA GLU A 79 -0.36 -1.23 9.47
C GLU A 79 0.04 -1.57 8.02
N LEU A 80 -0.61 -0.95 7.03
CA LEU A 80 -0.23 -1.11 5.61
C LEU A 80 1.22 -0.68 5.37
N SER A 81 1.61 0.47 5.90
CA SER A 81 2.98 0.98 5.77
C SER A 81 4.00 0.06 6.45
N TYR A 82 3.65 -0.50 7.61
CA TYR A 82 4.48 -1.48 8.31
C TYR A 82 4.63 -2.78 7.51
N ALA A 83 3.53 -3.34 7.01
CA ALA A 83 3.53 -4.55 6.18
C ALA A 83 4.37 -4.35 4.90
N ARG A 84 4.21 -3.19 4.24
CA ARG A 84 5.01 -2.81 3.07
C ARG A 84 6.50 -2.77 3.39
N LYS A 85 6.88 -2.12 4.49
CA LYS A 85 8.29 -2.04 4.92
C LYS A 85 8.86 -3.44 5.20
N LYS A 86 8.10 -4.31 5.86
CA LYS A 86 8.51 -5.70 6.11
C LYS A 86 8.66 -6.52 4.84
N MET A 87 7.77 -6.35 3.87
CA MET A 87 7.88 -6.98 2.56
C MET A 87 9.19 -6.59 1.86
N ILE A 88 9.55 -5.30 1.89
CA ILE A 88 10.82 -4.81 1.31
C ILE A 88 12.03 -5.37 2.07
N GLU A 89 12.02 -5.31 3.41
CA GLU A 89 13.09 -5.83 4.26
C GLU A 89 13.32 -7.34 4.12
N ASN A 90 12.27 -8.11 3.83
CA ASN A 90 12.33 -9.56 3.66
C ASN A 90 12.71 -10.00 2.24
N THR A 91 12.87 -9.06 1.30
CA THR A 91 13.31 -9.39 -0.06
C THR A 91 14.83 -9.65 -0.07
N LEU A 92 15.24 -10.84 -0.53
CA LEU A 92 16.66 -11.24 -0.63
C LEU A 92 17.54 -10.20 -1.35
N LEU A 93 17.03 -9.61 -2.44
CA LEU A 93 17.74 -8.56 -3.19
C LEU A 93 18.09 -7.34 -2.32
N PHE A 94 17.14 -6.83 -1.53
CA PHE A 94 17.37 -5.66 -0.68
C PHE A 94 18.20 -5.99 0.56
N GLN A 95 18.14 -7.22 1.06
CA GLN A 95 19.03 -7.68 2.13
C GLN A 95 20.49 -7.71 1.65
N TRP A 96 20.74 -8.21 0.44
CA TRP A 96 22.08 -8.25 -0.16
C TRP A 96 22.61 -6.86 -0.53
N MET A 97 21.75 -5.94 -1.00
CA MET A 97 22.17 -4.56 -1.32
C MET A 97 22.51 -3.72 -0.08
N ARG A 98 22.11 -4.12 1.13
CA ARG A 98 22.48 -3.45 2.39
C ARG A 98 23.88 -3.83 2.92
N TYR A 99 24.62 -4.67 2.19
CA TYR A 99 26.03 -5.01 2.46
C TYR A 99 26.98 -4.32 1.47
N LYS A 100 27.15 -3.00 1.63
CA LYS A 100 28.40 -2.27 1.39
C LYS A 100 28.41 -0.97 2.19
#